data_AF-A0A929CL89-F1
#
_entry.id   AF-A0A929CL89-F1
#
_cell.length_a   1.000
_cell.length_b   1.000
_cell.length_c   1.000
_cell.angle_alpha   90.00
_cell.angle_beta   90.00
_cell.angle_gamma   90.00
#
_symmetry.space_group_name_H-M   'P 1'
#
loop_
_entity.id
_entity.type
_entity.pdbx_description
1 polymer ?
#
loop_
_entity_poly.entity_id
_entity_poly.type
_entity_poly.pdbx_seq_one_letter_code
_entity_poly.pdbx_strand_id
1 'polypeptide(L)'
;MSKIIVNKENITEKYEMLYSLVRSVYYEVKELSKKKPDDALNKFKVETLNKILKPVKELMKDEIYFDFLQLLEVDSLPTNSDATIIIGQYFEMFEQFKMKYICH
;
A
#
# COMPACT_ATOMS: atom_id res chain seq x y z
N MET A 1 8.88 14.35 -28.11
CA MET A 1 9.66 13.36 -27.34
C MET A 1 10.01 13.82 -25.91
N SER A 2 9.79 15.08 -25.54
CA SER A 2 10.13 15.64 -24.22
C SER A 2 9.08 15.45 -23.11
N LYS A 3 7.80 15.15 -23.42
CA LYS A 3 6.76 14.91 -22.40
C LYS A 3 6.83 13.53 -21.73
N ILE A 4 7.47 12.54 -22.36
CA ILE A 4 7.46 11.15 -21.90
C ILE A 4 8.52 10.91 -20.82
N ILE A 5 9.67 11.57 -20.91
CA ILE A 5 10.81 11.37 -20.00
C ILE A 5 10.54 11.97 -18.62
N VAL A 6 9.99 13.20 -18.58
CA VAL A 6 9.61 13.89 -17.34
C VAL A 6 8.54 13.12 -16.55
N ASN A 7 7.73 12.29 -17.23
CA ASN A 7 6.69 11.50 -16.58
C ASN A 7 7.25 10.21 -15.95
N LYS A 8 8.29 9.62 -16.54
CA LYS A 8 8.86 8.35 -16.05
C LYS A 8 9.69 8.53 -14.78
N GLU A 9 10.51 9.58 -14.71
CA GLU A 9 11.32 9.90 -13.52
C GLU A 9 10.44 10.21 -12.29
N ASN A 10 9.37 11.00 -12.48
CA ASN A 10 8.42 11.32 -11.42
C ASN A 10 7.66 10.07 -10.90
N ILE A 11 7.32 9.14 -11.79
CA ILE A 11 6.65 7.89 -11.42
C ILE A 11 7.59 6.99 -10.61
N THR A 12 8.86 6.89 -10.99
CA THR A 12 9.85 6.08 -10.24
C THR A 12 10.09 6.63 -8.84
N GLU A 13 10.30 7.94 -8.69
CA GLU A 13 10.50 8.56 -7.36
C GLU A 13 9.26 8.38 -6.47
N LYS A 14 8.07 8.61 -7.04
CA LYS A 14 6.79 8.42 -6.33
C LYS A 14 6.59 6.96 -5.95
N TYR A 15 6.94 6.03 -6.83
CA TYR A 15 6.90 4.60 -6.55
C TYR A 15 7.83 4.24 -5.39
N GLU A 16 9.09 4.65 -5.41
CA GLU A 16 10.08 4.31 -4.37
C GLU A 16 9.68 4.85 -3.01
N MET A 17 9.21 6.11 -2.98
CA MET A 17 8.69 6.73 -1.77
C MET A 17 7.48 5.94 -1.20
N LEU A 18 6.49 5.64 -2.04
CA LEU A 18 5.28 4.93 -1.60
C LEU A 18 5.59 3.48 -1.19
N TYR A 19 6.47 2.79 -1.92
CA TYR A 19 6.94 1.45 -1.58
C TYR A 19 7.60 1.42 -0.20
N SER A 20 8.49 2.37 0.08
CA SER A 20 9.15 2.49 1.38
C SER A 20 8.14 2.68 2.53
N LEU A 21 7.14 3.54 2.32
CA LEU A 21 6.07 3.76 3.31
C LEU A 21 5.24 2.50 3.54
N VAL A 22 4.76 1.84 2.47
CA VAL A 22 3.95 0.62 2.55
C VAL A 22 4.73 -0.51 3.21
N ARG A 23 6.00 -0.69 2.83
CA ARG A 23 6.90 -1.69 3.43
C ARG A 23 7.05 -1.46 4.92
N SER A 24 7.29 -0.21 5.35
CA SER A 24 7.46 0.11 6.77
C SER A 24 6.19 -0.23 7.58
N VAL A 25 5.03 0.26 7.13
CA VAL A 25 3.77 0.02 7.86
C VAL A 25 3.34 -1.44 7.81
N TYR A 26 3.63 -2.16 6.72
CA TYR A 26 3.38 -3.59 6.63
C TYR A 26 4.12 -4.36 7.73
N TYR A 27 5.42 -4.13 7.91
CA TYR A 27 6.18 -4.84 8.93
C TYR A 27 5.77 -4.46 10.34
N GLU A 28 5.43 -3.19 10.58
CA GLU A 28 4.93 -2.74 11.88
C GLU A 28 3.60 -3.41 12.23
N VAL A 29 2.63 -3.36 11.32
CA VAL A 29 1.29 -3.96 11.54
C VAL A 29 1.38 -5.47 11.61
N LYS A 30 2.24 -6.11 10.80
CA LYS A 30 2.53 -7.55 10.88
C LYS A 30 3.07 -7.93 12.26
N GLU A 31 3.97 -7.12 12.83
CA GLU A 31 4.51 -7.39 14.16
C GLU A 31 3.46 -7.19 15.25
N LEU A 32 2.58 -6.19 15.13
CA LEU A 32 1.42 -6.03 16.01
C LEU A 32 0.48 -7.23 15.91
N SER A 33 0.19 -7.70 14.69
CA SER A 33 -0.69 -8.83 14.44
C SER A 33 -0.16 -10.14 15.00
N LYS A 34 1.16 -10.36 15.04
CA LYS A 34 1.73 -11.55 15.71
C LYS A 34 1.48 -11.55 17.21
N LYS A 35 1.47 -10.38 17.83
CA LYS A 35 1.32 -10.22 19.29
C LYS A 35 -0.15 -10.22 19.70
N LYS A 36 -0.98 -9.53 18.92
CA LYS A 36 -2.39 -9.27 19.21
C LYS A 36 -3.20 -9.25 17.91
N PRO A 37 -3.44 -10.41 17.27
CA PRO A 37 -4.11 -10.47 15.98
C PRO A 37 -5.52 -9.88 16.01
N ASP A 38 -6.26 -10.14 17.08
CA ASP A 38 -7.68 -9.76 17.24
C ASP A 38 -7.90 -8.35 17.83
N ASP A 39 -6.82 -7.64 18.23
CA ASP A 39 -6.95 -6.28 18.75
C ASP A 39 -7.40 -5.34 17.61
N ALA A 40 -8.52 -4.66 17.83
CA ALA A 40 -9.03 -3.65 16.91
C ALA A 40 -8.09 -2.45 16.78
N LEU A 41 -7.88 -1.98 15.56
CA LEU A 41 -7.24 -0.70 15.28
C LEU A 41 -8.17 0.44 15.64
N ASN A 42 -7.62 1.47 16.29
CA ASN A 42 -8.36 2.69 16.50
C ASN A 42 -8.44 3.51 15.21
N LYS A 43 -9.41 4.44 15.17
CA LYS A 43 -9.67 5.33 14.04
C LYS A 43 -8.42 6.06 13.53
N PHE A 44 -7.58 6.57 14.44
CA PHE A 44 -6.35 7.26 14.07
C PHE A 44 -5.39 6.38 13.26
N LYS A 45 -5.18 5.13 13.68
CA LYS A 45 -4.32 4.18 12.96
C LYS A 45 -4.91 3.84 11.58
N VAL A 46 -6.21 3.58 11.51
CA VAL A 46 -6.89 3.27 10.25
C VAL A 46 -6.78 4.43 9.25
N GLU A 47 -7.06 5.66 9.68
CA GLU A 47 -6.94 6.86 8.84
C GLU A 47 -5.50 7.09 8.38
N THR A 48 -4.52 6.85 9.25
CA THR A 48 -3.09 6.96 8.93
C THR A 48 -2.67 5.96 7.87
N LEU A 49 -3.08 4.69 8.01
CA LEU A 49 -2.83 3.66 7.01
C LEU A 49 -3.49 4.01 5.68
N ASN A 50 -4.75 4.44 5.70
CA ASN A 50 -5.47 4.82 4.48
C ASN A 50 -4.86 6.04 3.76
N LYS A 51 -4.21 6.99 4.46
CA LYS A 51 -3.45 8.09 3.83
C LYS A 51 -2.27 7.57 3.00
N ILE A 52 -1.70 6.43 3.37
CA ILE A 52 -0.63 5.77 2.63
C ILE A 52 -1.20 4.93 1.49
N LEU A 53 -2.23 4.12 1.75
CA LEU A 53 -2.78 3.18 0.76
C LEU A 53 -3.52 3.86 -0.41
N LYS A 54 -4.18 5.00 -0.18
CA LYS A 54 -4.91 5.75 -1.23
C LYS A 54 -4.03 6.16 -2.41
N PRO A 55 -2.88 6.85 -2.21
CA PRO A 55 -1.95 7.15 -3.30
C PRO A 55 -1.46 5.93 -4.07
N VAL A 56 -1.27 4.79 -3.40
CA VAL A 56 -0.85 3.54 -4.03
C VAL A 56 -1.94 2.99 -4.92
N LYS A 57 -3.18 2.94 -4.42
CA LYS A 57 -4.33 2.48 -5.21
C LYS A 57 -4.51 3.34 -6.46
N GLU A 58 -4.34 4.66 -6.35
CA GLU A 58 -4.38 5.56 -7.50
C GLU A 58 -3.22 5.33 -8.49
N LEU A 59 -2.01 5.07 -7.99
CA LEU A 59 -0.85 4.73 -8.83
C LEU A 59 -1.11 3.47 -9.67
N MET A 60 -1.92 2.55 -9.16
CA MET A 60 -2.18 1.25 -9.76
C MET A 60 -3.55 1.14 -10.45
N LYS A 61 -4.24 2.26 -10.70
CA LYS A 61 -5.61 2.26 -11.25
C LYS A 61 -5.77 1.59 -12.62
N ASP A 62 -4.70 1.57 -13.41
CA ASP A 62 -4.69 0.99 -14.75
C ASP A 62 -4.13 -0.45 -14.74
N GLU A 63 -3.84 -1.01 -13.56
CA GLU A 63 -3.33 -2.37 -13.40
C GLU A 63 -4.45 -3.38 -13.12
N ILE A 64 -4.28 -4.61 -13.61
CA ILE A 64 -5.22 -5.74 -13.45
C ILE A 64 -5.54 -6.08 -11.99
N TYR A 65 -4.67 -5.67 -11.07
CA TYR A 65 -4.79 -5.99 -9.65
C TYR A 65 -5.59 -4.92 -8.88
N PHE A 66 -5.98 -3.82 -9.52
CA PHE A 66 -6.64 -2.68 -8.86
C PHE A 66 -7.90 -3.09 -8.08
N ASP A 67 -8.67 -4.03 -8.62
CA ASP A 67 -9.92 -4.51 -8.03
C ASP A 67 -9.72 -5.29 -6.72
N PHE A 68 -8.49 -5.79 -6.48
CA PHE A 68 -8.15 -6.49 -5.23
C PHE A 68 -7.66 -5.54 -4.13
N LEU A 69 -7.36 -4.28 -4.47
CA LEU A 69 -6.90 -3.30 -3.50
C LEU A 69 -8.08 -2.64 -2.79
N GLN A 70 -8.24 -2.91 -1.50
CA GLN A 70 -9.26 -2.28 -0.67
C GLN A 70 -8.63 -1.38 0.40
N LEU A 71 -9.33 -0.30 0.76
CA LEU A 71 -8.95 0.49 1.92
C LEU A 71 -9.47 -0.18 3.20
N LEU A 72 -8.91 0.24 4.33
CA LEU A 72 -9.42 -0.19 5.62
C LEU A 72 -10.69 0.59 5.97
N GLU A 73 -11.75 -0.12 6.33
CA GLU A 73 -13.02 0.51 6.71
C GLU A 73 -12.91 1.13 8.11
N VAL A 74 -13.04 2.46 8.21
CA VAL A 74 -12.82 3.20 9.47
C VAL A 74 -13.84 2.83 10.54
N ASP A 75 -15.10 2.64 10.13
CA ASP A 75 -16.21 2.36 11.04
C ASP A 75 -16.32 0.89 11.43
N SER A 76 -15.63 -0.01 10.72
CA SER A 76 -15.62 -1.44 11.05
C SER A 76 -14.58 -1.82 12.11
N LEU A 77 -13.71 -0.87 12.51
CA LEU A 77 -12.62 -1.07 13.47
C LEU A 77 -11.82 -2.37 13.21
N PRO A 78 -11.16 -2.47 12.03
CA PRO A 78 -10.47 -3.69 11.61
C PRO A 78 -9.40 -4.10 12.62
N THR A 79 -9.19 -5.40 12.75
CA THR A 79 -8.16 -5.95 13.64
C THR A 79 -6.76 -5.76 13.06
N ASN A 80 -5.72 -5.95 13.88
CA ASN A 80 -4.34 -5.96 13.40
C ASN A 80 -4.13 -7.03 12.31
N SER A 81 -4.82 -8.17 12.41
CA SER A 81 -4.76 -9.24 11.41
C SER A 81 -5.42 -8.83 10.08
N ASP A 82 -6.61 -8.22 10.12
CA ASP A 82 -7.29 -7.69 8.94
C ASP A 82 -6.42 -6.66 8.21
N ALA A 83 -5.83 -5.73 8.97
CA ALA A 83 -4.95 -4.72 8.43
C ALA A 83 -3.67 -5.31 7.83
N THR A 84 -3.09 -6.34 8.43
CA THR A 84 -1.92 -7.04 7.88
C THR A 84 -2.24 -7.67 6.53
N ILE A 85 -3.41 -8.30 6.39
CA ILE A 85 -3.85 -8.94 5.15
C ILE A 85 -4.01 -7.87 4.06
N ILE A 86 -4.75 -6.80 4.35
CA ILE A 86 -5.02 -5.73 3.39
C ILE A 86 -3.72 -5.05 2.95
N ILE A 87 -2.88 -4.60 3.90
CA ILE A 87 -1.60 -3.95 3.56
C ILE A 87 -0.67 -4.91 2.80
N GLY A 88 -0.72 -6.21 3.11
CA GLY A 88 0.02 -7.25 2.39
C GLY A 88 -0.31 -7.30 0.90
N GLN A 89 -1.58 -7.12 0.53
CA GLN A 89 -1.99 -7.06 -0.88
C GLN A 89 -1.34 -5.89 -1.63
N TYR A 90 -1.25 -4.72 -0.99
CA TYR A 90 -0.55 -3.57 -1.55
C TYR A 90 0.95 -3.85 -1.69
N PHE A 91 1.57 -4.44 -0.67
CA PHE A 91 3.00 -4.74 -0.67
C PHE A 91 3.40 -5.70 -1.81
N GLU A 92 2.65 -6.79 -2.01
CA GLU A 92 2.88 -7.73 -3.11
C GLU A 92 2.73 -7.05 -4.49
N MET A 93 1.78 -6.14 -4.61
CA MET A 93 1.51 -5.45 -5.86
C MET A 93 2.61 -4.47 -6.25
N PHE A 94 3.31 -3.89 -5.28
CA PHE A 94 4.52 -3.12 -5.54
C PHE A 94 5.59 -3.99 -6.22
N GLU A 95 5.84 -5.19 -5.69
CA GLU A 95 6.83 -6.10 -6.29
C GLU A 95 6.48 -6.42 -7.76
N GLN A 96 5.19 -6.65 -8.06
CA GLN A 96 4.73 -6.85 -9.44
C GLN A 96 4.92 -5.61 -10.32
N PHE A 97 4.58 -4.42 -9.81
CA PHE A 97 4.75 -3.16 -10.54
C PHE A 97 6.23 -2.89 -10.85
N LYS A 98 7.13 -3.13 -9.89
CA LYS A 98 8.59 -2.99 -10.07
C LYS A 98 9.09 -3.87 -11.21
N MET A 99 8.69 -5.15 -11.22
CA MET A 99 9.08 -6.11 -12.25
C MET A 99 8.65 -5.64 -13.65
N LYS A 100 7.48 -5.02 -13.76
CA LYS A 100 6.90 -4.58 -15.05
C LYS A 100 7.47 -3.26 -15.58
N TYR A 101 7.80 -2.30 -14.72
CA TYR A 101 8.09 -0.93 -15.14
C TYR A 101 9.48 -0.39 -14.78
N ILE A 102 10.14 -0.96 -13.77
CA ILE A 102 11.36 -0.40 -13.17
C ILE A 102 12.58 -1.27 -13.45
N CYS A 103 12.43 -2.60 -13.46
CA CYS A 103 13.51 -3.52 -13.83
C CYS A 103 13.66 -3.64 -15.36
N HIS A 104 14.16 -2.60 -16.03
CA HIS A 104 14.63 -2.66 -17.43
C HIS A 104 15.99 -1.98 -17.57
#